data_AF-A0A4P5RBY8-F1
#
_entry.id   AF-A0A4P5RBY8-F1
#
_cell.length_a   1.000
_cell.length_b   1.000
_cell.length_c   1.000
_cell.angle_alpha   90.00
_cell.angle_beta   90.00
_cell.angle_gamma   90.00
#
_symmetry.space_group_name_H-M   'P 1'
#
loop_
_entity.id
_entity.type
_entity.pdbx_description
1 polymer ?
#
loop_
_entity_poly.entity_id
_entity_poly.type
_entity_poly.pdbx_seq_one_letter_code
_entity_poly.pdbx_strand_id
1 'polypeptide(L)'
;MNDLEQESIDDFFISVRAHIKNATNRNRAVQVIETWRAAWVGKNKSITATHSGHGSFLHFNLFLSNQWCHAFAFRSVPRQGMSLRGPDPDRMRRSHKMKANPLDRTPLDQLFEDWSQYPEGRPAGNAIEFFIDETPDTTWTACLQAVRSRLG
;
A
#
# COMPACT_ATOMS: atom_id res chain seq x y z
N MET A 1 -12.59 13.95 3.97
CA MET A 1 -11.14 14.19 4.00
C MET A 1 -10.97 15.63 4.41
N ASN A 2 -10.26 15.90 5.50
CA ASN A 2 -10.01 17.27 5.93
C ASN A 2 -8.80 17.85 5.16
N ASP A 3 -8.61 19.17 5.23
CA ASP A 3 -7.58 19.86 4.43
C ASP A 3 -6.16 19.35 4.75
N LEU A 4 -5.87 19.03 6.01
CA LEU A 4 -4.58 18.51 6.47
C LEU A 4 -4.26 17.10 5.91
N GLU A 5 -5.28 16.24 5.80
CA GLU A 5 -5.14 14.93 5.17
C GLU A 5 -4.83 15.05 3.69
N GLN A 6 -5.47 16.01 3.01
CA GLN A 6 -5.24 16.26 1.59
C GLN A 6 -3.84 16.83 1.35
N GLU A 7 -3.40 17.81 2.15
CA GLU A 7 -2.04 18.35 2.11
C GLU A 7 -0.98 17.24 2.29
N SER A 8 -1.20 16.33 3.25
CA SER A 8 -0.28 15.22 3.50
C SER A 8 -0.18 14.25 2.31
N ILE A 9 -1.29 14.04 1.59
CA ILE A 9 -1.31 13.22 0.37
C ILE A 9 -0.59 13.94 -0.78
N ASP A 10 -0.76 15.25 -0.90
CA ASP A 10 -0.08 16.04 -1.92
C ASP A 10 1.44 16.03 -1.71
N ASP A 11 1.90 16.14 -0.46
CA ASP A 11 3.31 15.97 -0.07
C ASP A 11 3.87 14.59 -0.45
N PHE A 12 3.04 13.55 -0.35
CA PHE A 12 3.43 12.22 -0.82
C PHE A 12 3.66 12.21 -2.34
N PHE A 13 2.80 12.85 -3.13
CA PHE A 13 3.00 12.96 -4.58
C PHE A 13 4.23 13.79 -4.97
N ILE A 14 4.52 14.86 -4.21
CA ILE A 14 5.76 15.63 -4.38
C ILE A 14 6.97 14.71 -4.18
N SER A 15 6.96 13.92 -3.12
CA SER A 15 8.01 12.93 -2.83
C SER A 15 8.16 11.88 -3.93
N VAL A 16 7.07 11.31 -4.45
CA VAL A 16 7.08 10.35 -5.56
C VAL A 16 7.77 10.95 -6.80
N ARG A 17 7.40 12.18 -7.17
CA ARG A 17 7.99 12.87 -8.33
C ARG A 17 9.48 13.16 -8.13
N ALA A 18 9.90 13.48 -6.90
CA ALA A 18 11.29 13.75 -6.57
C ALA A 18 12.17 12.49 -6.64
N HIS A 19 11.65 11.33 -6.20
CA HIS A 19 12.46 10.11 -6.07
C HIS A 19 12.47 9.22 -7.32
N ILE A 20 11.54 9.41 -8.26
CA ILE A 20 11.59 8.73 -9.56
C ILE A 20 12.38 9.59 -10.55
N LYS A 21 13.42 9.03 -11.17
CA LYS A 21 14.28 9.77 -12.11
C LYS A 21 13.62 9.97 -13.49
N ASN A 22 12.96 8.95 -14.00
CA ASN A 22 12.39 8.93 -15.35
C ASN A 22 11.00 9.60 -15.39
N ALA A 23 10.79 10.57 -16.28
CA ALA A 23 9.53 11.31 -16.41
C ALA A 23 8.33 10.41 -16.75
N THR A 24 8.50 9.41 -17.60
CA THR A 24 7.45 8.42 -17.91
C THR A 24 7.03 7.66 -16.66
N ASN A 25 8.00 7.18 -15.87
CA ASN A 25 7.70 6.48 -14.62
C ASN A 25 7.09 7.40 -13.55
N ARG A 26 7.38 8.72 -13.55
CA ARG A 26 6.71 9.67 -12.66
C ARG A 26 5.22 9.74 -12.96
N ASN A 27 4.86 9.95 -14.22
CA ASN A 27 3.46 10.06 -14.65
C ASN A 27 2.71 8.74 -14.39
N ARG A 28 3.36 7.63 -14.73
CA ARG A 28 2.84 6.29 -14.49
C ARG A 28 2.62 6.00 -13.01
N ALA A 29 3.57 6.36 -12.14
CA ALA A 29 3.42 6.22 -10.69
C ALA A 29 2.19 6.98 -10.16
N VAL A 30 2.03 8.25 -10.57
CA VAL A 30 0.89 9.07 -10.18
C VAL A 30 -0.42 8.41 -10.62
N GLN A 31 -0.50 7.93 -11.85
CA GLN A 31 -1.69 7.24 -12.37
C GLN A 31 -2.02 5.95 -11.60
N VAL A 32 -1.02 5.13 -11.30
CA VAL A 32 -1.19 3.92 -10.49
C VAL A 32 -1.73 4.29 -9.11
N ILE A 33 -1.09 5.23 -8.40
CA ILE A 33 -1.50 5.64 -7.06
C ILE A 33 -2.92 6.21 -7.06
N GLU A 34 -3.26 7.10 -8.00
CA GLU A 34 -4.60 7.68 -8.11
C GLU A 34 -5.66 6.62 -8.40
N THR A 35 -5.36 5.65 -9.28
CA THR A 35 -6.28 4.54 -9.58
C THR A 35 -6.57 3.70 -8.33
N TRP A 36 -5.54 3.42 -7.53
CA TRP A 36 -5.68 2.68 -6.28
C TRP A 36 -6.42 3.49 -5.21
N ARG A 37 -6.11 4.79 -5.09
CA ARG A 37 -6.81 5.72 -4.19
C ARG A 37 -8.29 5.80 -4.51
N ALA A 38 -8.64 5.97 -5.78
CA ALA A 38 -10.04 6.01 -6.25
C ALA A 38 -10.79 4.69 -6.00
N ALA A 39 -10.08 3.57 -6.07
CA ALA A 39 -10.65 2.26 -5.74
C ALA A 39 -10.80 2.01 -4.23
N TRP A 40 -10.06 2.73 -3.39
CA TRP A 40 -10.02 2.53 -1.95
C TRP A 40 -11.02 3.43 -1.21
N VAL A 41 -12.31 3.15 -1.45
CA VAL A 41 -13.43 3.89 -0.88
C VAL A 41 -14.32 2.95 -0.05
N GLY A 42 -14.86 3.46 1.06
CA GLY A 42 -15.79 2.73 1.91
C GLY A 42 -15.67 3.07 3.39
N LYS A 43 -16.70 2.76 4.18
CA LYS A 43 -16.76 3.08 5.63
C LYS A 43 -15.66 2.42 6.48
N ASN A 44 -15.12 1.30 5.99
CA ASN A 44 -14.07 0.54 6.67
C ASN A 44 -12.68 0.81 6.06
N LYS A 45 -12.53 1.86 5.26
CA LYS A 45 -11.29 2.16 4.54
C LYS A 45 -10.84 3.58 4.87
N SER A 46 -9.55 3.75 5.06
CA SER A 46 -8.94 5.08 5.18
C SER A 46 -7.58 5.10 4.51
N ILE A 47 -7.13 6.31 4.19
CA ILE A 47 -5.81 6.56 3.60
C ILE A 47 -5.09 7.53 4.51
N THR A 48 -3.83 7.24 4.82
CA THR A 48 -3.00 8.11 5.65
C THR A 48 -1.64 8.27 5.02
N ALA A 49 -1.22 9.51 4.79
CA ALA A 49 0.14 9.80 4.38
C ALA A 49 1.02 10.09 5.61
N THR A 50 2.25 9.58 5.59
CA THR A 50 3.25 9.84 6.64
C THR A 50 4.61 10.11 6.01
N HIS A 51 5.40 10.94 6.65
CA HIS A 51 6.75 11.28 6.19
C HIS A 51 7.77 11.07 7.31
N SER A 52 8.96 10.63 6.93
CA SER A 52 10.10 10.43 7.83
C SER A 52 11.42 10.60 7.07
N GLY A 53 12.54 10.63 7.80
CA GLY A 53 13.88 10.60 7.17
C GLY A 53 14.15 9.36 6.31
N HIS A 54 13.31 8.31 6.40
CA HIS A 54 13.43 7.10 5.60
C HIS A 54 12.56 7.11 4.32
N GLY A 55 11.76 8.17 4.11
CA GLY A 55 10.89 8.33 2.95
C GLY A 55 9.46 8.73 3.31
N SER A 56 8.63 8.83 2.28
CA SER A 56 7.19 9.09 2.40
C SER A 56 6.39 7.81 2.16
N PHE A 57 5.28 7.66 2.86
CA PHE A 57 4.43 6.48 2.81
C PHE A 57 2.97 6.88 2.69
N LEU A 58 2.23 6.23 1.80
CA LEU A 58 0.79 6.36 1.66
C LEU A 58 0.17 5.03 2.07
N HIS A 59 -0.36 4.98 3.30
CA HIS A 59 -0.94 3.79 3.91
C HIS A 59 -2.40 3.64 3.52
N PHE A 60 -2.77 2.44 3.11
CA PHE A 60 -4.14 2.04 2.84
C PHE A 60 -4.59 1.19 4.03
N ASN A 61 -5.44 1.77 4.89
CA ASN A 61 -5.87 1.14 6.12
C ASN A 61 -7.25 0.54 5.96
N LEU A 62 -7.46 -0.58 6.64
CA LEU A 62 -8.71 -1.33 6.66
C LEU A 62 -9.19 -1.50 8.10
N PHE A 63 -10.47 -1.26 8.34
CA PHE A 63 -11.14 -1.58 9.59
C PHE A 63 -11.69 -3.00 9.52
N LEU A 64 -11.13 -3.90 10.32
CA LEU A 64 -11.40 -5.33 10.33
C LEU A 64 -11.43 -5.84 11.77
N SER A 65 -12.39 -6.70 12.11
CA SER A 65 -12.59 -7.23 13.47
C SER A 65 -12.56 -6.15 14.58
N ASN A 66 -13.26 -5.04 14.34
CA ASN A 66 -13.34 -3.87 15.23
C ASN A 66 -12.03 -3.11 15.44
N GLN A 67 -11.08 -3.21 14.50
CA GLN A 67 -9.79 -2.54 14.60
C GLN A 67 -9.28 -2.03 13.25
N TRP A 68 -8.60 -0.88 13.27
CA TRP A 68 -7.83 -0.39 12.12
C TRP A 68 -6.50 -1.12 11.98
N CYS A 69 -6.20 -1.56 10.76
CA CYS A 69 -4.94 -2.20 10.38
C CYS A 69 -4.40 -1.61 9.08
N HIS A 70 -3.09 -1.73 8.86
CA HIS A 70 -2.47 -1.36 7.59
C HIS A 70 -2.62 -2.54 6.63
N ALA A 71 -3.37 -2.37 5.54
CA ALA A 71 -3.54 -3.41 4.54
C ALA A 71 -2.33 -3.47 3.59
N PHE A 72 -1.90 -2.32 3.07
CA PHE A 72 -0.72 -2.17 2.22
C PHE A 72 -0.32 -0.69 2.16
N ALA A 73 0.85 -0.37 1.59
CA ALA A 73 1.31 1.01 1.47
C ALA A 73 2.14 1.25 0.21
N PHE A 74 1.87 2.37 -0.47
CA PHE A 74 2.84 2.91 -1.41
C PHE A 74 3.95 3.64 -0.65
N ARG A 75 5.17 3.51 -1.14
CA ARG A 75 6.38 4.07 -0.55
C ARG A 75 7.10 4.90 -1.58
N SER A 76 7.65 6.03 -1.16
CA SER A 76 8.55 6.84 -1.96
C SER A 76 9.84 7.08 -1.18
N VAL A 77 10.95 6.51 -1.67
CA VAL A 77 12.24 6.49 -0.97
C VAL A 77 13.35 6.96 -1.93
N PRO A 78 14.25 7.88 -1.53
CA PRO A 78 15.22 8.50 -2.44
C PRO A 78 16.08 7.55 -3.29
N ARG A 79 16.46 6.39 -2.74
CA ARG A 79 17.33 5.42 -3.44
C ARG A 79 16.55 4.35 -4.21
N GLN A 80 15.28 4.15 -3.90
CA GLN A 80 14.47 3.04 -4.43
C GLN A 80 13.36 3.54 -5.38
N GLY A 81 13.06 4.84 -5.38
CA GLY A 81 11.92 5.37 -6.11
C GLY A 81 10.61 5.01 -5.44
N MET A 82 9.63 4.60 -6.24
CA MET A 82 8.29 4.23 -5.77
C MET A 82 8.10 2.72 -5.77
N SER A 83 7.57 2.20 -4.66
CA SER A 83 7.15 0.81 -4.55
C SER A 83 5.80 0.68 -3.85
N LEU A 84 5.13 -0.44 -4.06
CA LEU A 84 3.98 -0.88 -3.26
C LEU A 84 4.42 -2.03 -2.39
N ARG A 85 4.33 -1.84 -1.07
CA ARG A 85 4.51 -2.93 -0.10
C ARG A 85 3.14 -3.49 0.26
N GLY A 86 2.97 -4.77 0.01
CA GLY A 86 1.73 -5.50 0.27
C GLY A 86 1.47 -5.82 1.73
N PRO A 87 0.44 -6.65 1.97
CA PRO A 87 0.06 -7.06 3.31
C PRO A 87 1.22 -7.69 4.06
N ASP A 88 1.38 -7.30 5.32
CA ASP A 88 2.31 -7.93 6.26
C ASP A 88 1.47 -8.69 7.31
N PRO A 89 1.26 -10.01 7.12
CA PRO A 89 0.44 -10.84 7.99
C PRO A 89 1.03 -11.01 9.41
N ASP A 90 2.29 -10.63 9.60
CA ASP A 90 3.04 -10.79 10.84
C ASP A 90 3.18 -9.51 11.65
N ARG A 91 3.14 -8.33 11.01
CA ARG A 91 3.13 -7.04 11.71
C ARG A 91 1.95 -6.91 12.67
N MET A 92 0.85 -7.61 12.38
CA MET A 92 -0.34 -7.70 13.24
C MET A 92 -0.18 -8.69 14.40
N ARG A 93 0.83 -9.57 14.42
CA ARG A 93 1.04 -10.59 15.48
C ARG A 93 1.66 -10.04 16.77
N ARG A 94 2.39 -8.91 16.71
CA ARG A 94 3.36 -8.55 17.76
C ARG A 94 2.87 -7.57 18.84
N SER A 95 1.63 -7.09 18.78
CA SER A 95 1.11 -6.26 19.85
C SER A 95 0.57 -7.14 20.99
N HIS A 96 1.28 -7.16 22.13
CA HIS A 96 0.81 -7.80 23.37
C HIS A 96 -0.59 -7.33 23.80
N LYS A 97 -1.08 -6.20 23.28
CA LYS A 97 -2.43 -5.66 23.51
C LYS A 97 -3.54 -6.39 22.72
N MET A 98 -3.21 -7.32 21.81
CA MET A 98 -4.19 -7.97 20.93
C MET A 98 -4.61 -9.39 21.34
N LYS A 99 -4.15 -9.89 22.51
CA LYS A 99 -4.54 -11.23 22.99
C LYS A 99 -6.03 -11.40 23.24
N ALA A 100 -6.74 -10.33 23.56
CA ALA A 100 -8.16 -10.38 23.93
C ALA A 100 -9.12 -10.35 22.72
N ASN A 101 -8.67 -9.87 21.56
CA ASN A 101 -9.49 -9.79 20.36
C ASN A 101 -8.61 -9.97 19.11
N PRO A 102 -8.38 -11.22 18.67
CA PRO A 102 -7.52 -11.48 17.52
C PRO A 102 -8.17 -10.93 16.25
N LEU A 103 -7.38 -10.21 15.44
CA LEU A 103 -7.79 -9.78 14.11
C LEU A 103 -8.07 -11.01 13.22
N ASP A 104 -9.23 -11.05 12.56
CA ASP A 104 -9.44 -11.99 11.47
C ASP A 104 -8.62 -11.54 10.26
N ARG A 105 -7.42 -12.07 10.14
CA ARG A 105 -6.47 -11.70 9.08
C ARG A 105 -6.70 -12.44 7.76
N THR A 106 -7.66 -13.36 7.71
CA THR A 106 -7.90 -14.23 6.55
C THR A 106 -7.93 -13.46 5.21
N PRO A 107 -8.58 -12.28 5.11
CA PRO A 107 -8.59 -11.52 3.86
C PRO A 107 -7.21 -10.97 3.46
N LEU A 108 -6.36 -10.63 4.44
CA LEU A 108 -5.00 -10.12 4.21
C LEU A 108 -4.02 -11.25 3.87
N ASP A 109 -4.15 -12.41 4.52
CA ASP A 109 -3.37 -13.60 4.22
C ASP A 109 -3.65 -14.06 2.77
N GLN A 110 -4.92 -14.11 2.36
CA GLN A 110 -5.31 -14.45 0.98
C GLN A 110 -4.80 -13.43 -0.04
N LEU A 111 -4.84 -12.14 0.31
CA LEU A 111 -4.30 -11.10 -0.56
C LEU A 111 -2.77 -11.23 -0.73
N PHE A 112 -2.05 -11.57 0.34
CA PHE A 112 -0.62 -11.87 0.27
C PHE A 112 -0.34 -13.08 -0.62
N GLU A 113 -1.11 -14.16 -0.47
CA GLU A 113 -0.99 -15.37 -1.30
C GLU A 113 -1.25 -15.08 -2.79
N ASP A 114 -2.31 -14.32 -3.09
CA ASP A 114 -2.66 -13.90 -4.45
C ASP A 114 -1.51 -13.08 -5.08
N TRP A 115 -0.94 -12.13 -4.33
CA TRP A 115 0.15 -11.28 -4.81
C TRP A 115 1.47 -12.05 -4.97
N SER A 116 1.70 -13.07 -4.14
CA SER A 116 2.91 -13.91 -4.18
C SER A 116 3.02 -14.77 -5.43
N GLN A 117 1.96 -14.85 -6.24
CA GLN A 117 1.99 -15.56 -7.53
C GLN A 117 2.68 -14.75 -8.64
N TYR A 118 2.86 -13.43 -8.47
CA TYR A 118 3.45 -12.58 -9.50
C TYR A 118 4.98 -12.57 -9.42
N PRO A 119 5.70 -12.87 -10.51
CA PRO A 119 7.16 -12.97 -10.50
C PRO A 119 7.87 -11.62 -10.27
N GLU A 120 7.18 -10.50 -10.48
CA GLU A 120 7.72 -9.16 -10.22
C GLU A 120 7.74 -8.81 -8.74
N GLY A 121 6.98 -9.54 -7.92
CA GLY A 121 6.92 -9.32 -6.48
C GLY A 121 8.19 -9.79 -5.77
N ARG A 122 8.83 -8.87 -5.04
CA ARG A 122 10.05 -9.16 -4.28
C ARG A 122 9.74 -9.42 -2.80
N PRO A 123 10.41 -10.37 -2.14
CA PRO A 123 10.31 -10.53 -0.70
C PRO A 123 10.76 -9.26 0.04
N ALA A 124 9.94 -8.76 0.96
CA ALA A 124 10.20 -7.57 1.77
C ALA A 124 9.89 -7.84 3.24
N GLY A 125 10.74 -8.66 3.87
CA GLY A 125 10.47 -9.22 5.20
C GLY A 125 9.30 -10.20 5.12
N ASN A 126 8.22 -9.91 5.84
CA ASN A 126 7.00 -10.71 5.84
C ASN A 126 5.95 -10.23 4.81
N ALA A 127 6.31 -9.28 3.96
CA ALA A 127 5.44 -8.77 2.90
C ALA A 127 6.07 -9.03 1.53
N ILE A 128 5.31 -8.73 0.48
CA ILE A 128 5.79 -8.66 -0.90
C ILE A 128 5.84 -7.20 -1.36
N GLU A 129 6.81 -6.85 -2.19
CA GLU A 129 7.01 -5.48 -2.67
C GLU A 129 7.16 -5.42 -4.19
N PHE A 130 6.45 -4.48 -4.82
CA PHE A 130 6.43 -4.25 -6.26
C PHE A 130 7.03 -2.88 -6.56
N PHE A 131 7.99 -2.81 -7.48
CA PHE A 131 8.66 -1.56 -7.86
C PHE A 131 8.11 -1.00 -9.17
N ILE A 132 7.95 0.32 -9.24
CA ILE A 132 7.32 0.98 -10.39
C ILE A 132 8.06 0.71 -11.71
N ASP A 133 9.38 0.62 -11.68
CA ASP A 133 10.23 0.45 -12.85
C ASP A 133 10.31 -1.00 -13.36
N GLU A 134 9.83 -1.97 -12.57
CA GLU A 134 9.97 -3.39 -12.86
C GLU A 134 8.62 -4.10 -13.05
N THR A 135 7.58 -3.60 -12.38
CA THR A 135 6.25 -4.25 -12.38
C THR A 135 5.41 -3.73 -13.54
N PRO A 136 4.86 -4.57 -14.45
CA PRO A 136 4.03 -4.12 -15.56
C PRO A 136 2.62 -3.69 -15.09
N ASP A 137 1.93 -2.87 -15.91
CA ASP A 137 0.58 -2.35 -15.61
C ASP A 137 -0.49 -3.44 -15.46
N THR A 138 -0.29 -4.58 -16.13
CA THR A 138 -1.13 -5.77 -15.96
C THR A 138 -1.06 -6.31 -14.55
N THR A 139 0.12 -6.38 -13.94
CA THR A 139 0.30 -6.85 -12.55
C THR A 139 -0.28 -5.85 -11.56
N TRP A 140 -0.06 -4.54 -11.75
CA TRP A 140 -0.72 -3.50 -10.93
C TRP A 140 -2.24 -3.61 -10.95
N THR A 141 -2.82 -3.83 -12.13
CA THR A 141 -4.25 -3.98 -12.32
C THR A 141 -4.76 -5.25 -11.63
N ALA A 142 -4.07 -6.38 -11.82
CA ALA A 142 -4.47 -7.65 -11.23
C ALA A 142 -4.38 -7.63 -9.70
N CYS A 143 -3.33 -7.04 -9.12
CA CYS A 143 -3.22 -6.82 -7.69
C CYS A 143 -4.36 -5.96 -7.15
N LEU A 144 -4.76 -4.90 -7.86
CA LEU A 144 -5.90 -4.07 -7.47
C LEU A 144 -7.24 -4.82 -7.54
N GLN A 145 -7.41 -5.71 -8.53
CA GLN A 145 -8.61 -6.55 -8.59
C GLN A 145 -8.67 -7.55 -7.43
N ALA A 146 -7.52 -8.14 -7.05
CA ALA A 146 -7.44 -8.98 -5.86
C ALA A 146 -7.82 -8.18 -4.60
N VAL A 147 -7.34 -6.94 -4.45
CA VAL A 147 -7.75 -6.05 -3.35
C VAL A 147 -9.27 -5.90 -3.30
N ARG A 148 -9.91 -5.57 -4.42
CA ARG A 148 -11.38 -5.41 -4.51
C ARG A 148 -12.12 -6.69 -4.17
N SER A 149 -11.61 -7.84 -4.64
CA SER A 149 -12.23 -9.14 -4.41
C SER A 149 -12.12 -9.60 -2.96
N ARG A 150 -10.99 -9.32 -2.29
CA ARG A 150 -10.72 -9.81 -0.93
C ARG A 150 -11.18 -8.83 0.15
N LEU A 151 -11.07 -7.53 -0.10
CA LEU A 151 -11.24 -6.49 0.92
C LEU A 151 -12.49 -5.60 0.71
N GLY A 152 -13.29 -5.88 -0.33
CA GLY A 152 -14.44 -5.07 -0.75
C GLY A 152 -14.03 -3.69 -1.21
#